data_AF-A0AAV8D2R6-F1
#
_entry.id   AF-A0AAV8D2R6-F1
#
_cell.length_a   1.000
_cell.length_b   1.000
_cell.length_c   1.000
_cell.angle_alpha   90.00
_cell.angle_beta   90.00
_cell.angle_gamma   90.00
#
_symmetry.space_group_name_H-M   'P 1'
#
loop_
_entity.id
_entity.type
_entity.pdbx_description
1 polymer ?
#
loop_
_entity_poly.entity_id
_entity_poly.type
_entity_poly.pdbx_seq_one_letter_code
_entity_poly.pdbx_strand_id
1 'polypeptide(L)'
;MEQNKQVAIHAKEIAEKRLLKQDYAGAKAMALKAKKLLPPENLSQLLAVCEVHCSAQLMANGLYDWYKIIQVEPLSDEIMIKKQYHKLVALLHPDKNKIPGAEAAFKLVVEANNTLSD
;
A
#
# COMPACT_ATOMS: atom_id res chain seq x y z
N MET A 1 -12.88 -23.22 -12.06
CA MET A 1 -12.86 -21.75 -11.87
C MET A 1 -12.91 -21.34 -10.39
N GLU A 2 -13.46 -22.15 -9.48
CA GLU A 2 -13.52 -21.88 -8.02
C GLU A 2 -12.14 -21.85 -7.31
N GLN A 3 -11.21 -22.72 -7.73
CA GLN A 3 -9.91 -22.89 -7.06
C GLN A 3 -9.03 -21.64 -7.11
N ASN A 4 -9.03 -20.90 -8.22
CA ASN A 4 -8.21 -19.69 -8.36
C ASN A 4 -8.66 -18.59 -7.39
N LYS A 5 -9.98 -18.51 -7.13
CA LYS A 5 -10.56 -17.51 -6.22
C LYS A 5 -10.19 -17.81 -4.77
N GLN A 6 -10.27 -19.08 -4.36
CA GLN A 6 -9.87 -19.49 -3.01
C GLN A 6 -8.36 -19.33 -2.77
N VAL A 7 -7.52 -19.70 -3.74
CA VAL A 7 -6.05 -19.52 -3.62
C VAL A 7 -5.69 -18.04 -3.48
N ALA A 8 -6.40 -17.16 -4.17
CA ALA A 8 -6.15 -15.73 -4.10
C ALA A 8 -6.61 -15.09 -2.77
N ILE A 9 -7.76 -15.53 -2.23
CA ILE A 9 -8.22 -15.15 -0.88
C ILE A 9 -7.20 -15.61 0.17
N HIS A 10 -6.76 -16.86 0.07
CA HIS A 10 -5.77 -17.42 0.99
C HIS A 10 -4.42 -16.68 0.91
N ALA A 11 -3.94 -16.36 -0.29
CA ALA A 11 -2.74 -15.57 -0.48
C ALA A 11 -2.87 -14.15 0.10
N LYS A 12 -4.05 -13.52 0.00
CA LYS A 12 -4.34 -12.25 0.66
C LYS A 12 -4.26 -12.39 2.18
N GLU A 13 -4.92 -13.37 2.79
CA GLU A 13 -4.85 -13.58 4.25
C GLU A 13 -3.41 -13.81 4.74
N ILE A 14 -2.60 -14.54 3.98
CA ILE A 14 -1.17 -14.73 4.31
C ILE A 14 -0.43 -13.39 4.23
N ALA A 15 -0.70 -12.56 3.22
CA ALA A 15 -0.09 -11.24 3.11
C ALA A 15 -0.47 -10.35 4.31
N GLU A 16 -1.73 -10.39 4.74
CA GLU A 16 -2.24 -9.66 5.91
C GLU A 16 -1.54 -10.10 7.21
N LYS A 17 -1.37 -11.41 7.41
CA LYS A 17 -0.61 -11.94 8.56
C LYS A 17 0.86 -11.55 8.52
N ARG A 18 1.46 -11.42 7.32
CA ARG A 18 2.85 -10.96 7.16
C ARG A 18 3.01 -9.47 7.41
N LEU A 19 2.04 -8.66 6.98
CA LEU A 19 1.97 -7.22 7.31
C LEU A 19 2.02 -6.99 8.82
N LEU A 20 1.27 -7.77 9.60
CA LEU A 20 1.29 -7.70 11.07
C LEU A 20 2.66 -8.07 11.68
N LYS A 21 3.44 -8.92 11.00
CA LYS A 21 4.80 -9.30 11.41
C LYS A 21 5.88 -8.36 10.88
N GLN A 22 5.49 -7.22 10.29
CA GLN A 22 6.39 -6.27 9.62
C GLN A 22 7.21 -6.89 8.47
N ASP A 23 6.76 -8.04 7.93
CA ASP A 23 7.35 -8.72 6.78
C ASP A 23 6.68 -8.22 5.49
N TYR A 24 7.02 -6.99 5.09
CA TYR A 24 6.42 -6.34 3.93
C TYR A 24 6.89 -6.94 2.61
N ALA A 25 8.14 -7.41 2.54
CA ALA A 25 8.67 -8.11 1.37
C ALA A 25 7.89 -9.41 1.10
N GLY A 26 7.68 -10.21 2.15
CA GLY A 26 6.89 -11.43 2.09
C GLY A 26 5.41 -11.16 1.80
N ALA A 27 4.85 -10.06 2.32
CA ALA A 27 3.48 -9.64 2.04
C ALA A 27 3.30 -9.22 0.57
N LYS A 28 4.23 -8.41 0.02
CA LYS A 28 4.21 -7.96 -1.39
C LYS A 28 4.23 -9.14 -2.36
N ALA A 29 5.08 -10.14 -2.10
CA ALA A 29 5.15 -11.34 -2.95
C ALA A 29 3.83 -12.10 -3.00
N MET A 30 3.14 -12.21 -1.87
CA MET A 30 1.84 -12.89 -1.78
C MET A 30 0.72 -12.06 -2.43
N ALA A 31 0.73 -10.74 -2.23
CA ALA A 31 -0.18 -9.81 -2.90
C ALA A 31 -0.05 -9.87 -4.44
N LEU A 32 1.18 -9.97 -4.97
CA LEU A 32 1.42 -10.12 -6.40
C LEU A 32 0.93 -11.47 -6.95
N LYS A 33 1.08 -12.57 -6.18
CA LYS A 33 0.51 -13.87 -6.55
C LYS A 33 -1.01 -13.80 -6.61
N ALA A 34 -1.64 -13.20 -5.60
CA ALA A 34 -3.08 -13.00 -5.56
C ALA A 34 -3.57 -12.13 -6.74
N LYS A 35 -2.78 -11.12 -7.16
CA LYS A 35 -3.07 -10.26 -8.33
C LYS A 35 -3.21 -11.01 -9.64
N LYS A 36 -2.47 -12.10 -9.82
CA LYS A 36 -2.59 -12.93 -11.04
C LYS A 36 -3.89 -13.74 -11.08
N LEU A 37 -4.57 -13.90 -9.95
CA LEU A 37 -5.69 -14.83 -9.77
C LEU A 37 -7.03 -14.11 -9.51
N LEU A 38 -7.02 -12.89 -8.97
CA LEU A 38 -8.20 -12.08 -8.68
C LEU A 38 -8.21 -10.78 -9.53
N PRO A 39 -9.40 -10.21 -9.79
CA PRO A 39 -9.53 -8.91 -10.44
C PRO A 39 -8.85 -7.80 -9.63
N PRO A 40 -8.40 -6.72 -10.31
CA PRO A 40 -7.51 -5.72 -9.74
C PRO A 40 -8.11 -4.89 -8.59
N GLU A 41 -9.44 -4.78 -8.49
CA GLU A 41 -10.12 -3.94 -7.47
C GLU A 41 -9.82 -4.38 -6.03
N ASN A 42 -9.89 -5.69 -5.74
CA ASN A 42 -9.68 -6.21 -4.38
C ASN A 42 -8.20 -6.24 -3.95
N LEU A 43 -7.27 -6.01 -4.88
CA LEU A 43 -5.83 -6.15 -4.67
C LEU A 43 -5.08 -4.83 -4.66
N SER A 44 -5.64 -3.82 -5.32
CA SER A 44 -5.08 -2.47 -5.33
C SER A 44 -4.94 -1.93 -3.90
N GLN A 45 -5.90 -2.25 -3.04
CA GLN A 45 -5.87 -1.95 -1.60
C GLN A 45 -4.69 -2.63 -0.88
N LEU A 46 -4.53 -3.94 -1.03
CA LEU A 46 -3.48 -4.71 -0.36
C LEU A 46 -2.08 -4.29 -0.84
N LEU A 47 -1.94 -4.06 -2.14
CA LEU A 47 -0.68 -3.60 -2.73
C LEU A 47 -0.34 -2.19 -2.24
N ALA A 48 -1.31 -1.28 -2.22
CA ALA A 48 -1.09 0.07 -1.69
C ALA A 48 -0.60 0.03 -0.23
N VAL A 49 -1.23 -0.78 0.63
CA VAL A 49 -0.77 -0.97 2.02
C VAL A 49 0.65 -1.51 2.07
N CYS A 50 0.95 -2.58 1.33
CA CYS A 50 2.28 -3.19 1.31
C CYS A 50 3.34 -2.22 0.78
N GLU A 51 3.04 -1.43 -0.24
CA GLU A 51 3.98 -0.52 -0.86
C GLU A 51 4.25 0.70 0.01
N VAL A 52 3.22 1.30 0.61
CA VAL A 52 3.41 2.40 1.58
C VAL A 52 4.29 1.94 2.74
N HIS A 53 4.01 0.77 3.32
CA HIS A 53 4.81 0.23 4.42
C HIS A 53 6.23 -0.15 3.98
N CYS A 54 6.39 -0.73 2.80
CA CYS A 54 7.70 -1.04 2.24
C CYS A 54 8.52 0.24 2.01
N SER A 55 7.92 1.28 1.42
CA SER A 55 8.56 2.59 1.24
C SER A 55 8.92 3.22 2.59
N ALA A 56 8.04 3.13 3.58
CA ALA A 56 8.29 3.64 4.93
C ALA A 56 9.36 2.85 5.69
N GLN A 57 9.59 1.57 5.35
CA GLN A 57 10.64 0.74 5.95
C GLN A 57 11.99 0.88 5.22
N LEU A 58 11.96 1.24 3.93
CA LEU A 58 13.12 1.51 3.09
C LEU A 58 13.78 2.88 3.37
N MET A 59 13.66 3.40 4.59
CA MET A 59 14.28 4.66 5.00
C MET A 59 15.77 4.63 4.66
N ALA A 60 16.17 5.43 3.67
CA ALA A 60 17.57 5.62 3.35
C ALA A 60 18.13 6.72 4.28
N ASN A 61 19.18 6.40 5.03
CA ASN A 61 19.89 7.35 5.89
C ASN A 61 19.06 8.03 7.00
N GLY A 62 18.00 7.37 7.47
CA GLY A 62 17.16 7.88 8.57
C GLY A 62 16.13 8.94 8.16
N LEU A 63 15.96 9.18 6.86
CA LEU A 63 14.92 10.07 6.32
C LEU A 63 13.85 9.26 5.59
N TYR A 64 12.60 9.68 5.77
CA TYR A 64 11.48 9.13 5.01
C TYR A 64 11.48 9.71 3.60
N ASP A 65 11.50 8.84 2.59
CA ASP A 65 11.22 9.22 1.20
C ASP A 65 9.70 9.47 1.06
N TRP A 66 9.21 10.66 1.43
CA TRP A 66 7.79 11.02 1.35
C TRP A 66 7.21 10.83 -0.06
N TYR A 67 8.01 11.13 -1.10
CA TYR A 67 7.65 10.88 -2.49
C TYR A 67 7.40 9.38 -2.77
N LYS A 68 8.23 8.48 -2.23
CA LYS A 68 8.02 7.03 -2.36
C LYS A 68 6.83 6.53 -1.55
N ILE A 69 6.51 7.17 -0.42
CA ILE A 69 5.31 6.86 0.37
C ILE A 69 4.04 7.20 -0.43
N ILE A 70 4.01 8.36 -1.11
CA ILE A 70 2.90 8.72 -2.01
C ILE A 70 2.99 7.98 -3.37
N GLN A 71 4.06 7.21 -3.61
CA GLN A 71 4.31 6.49 -4.87
C GLN A 71 4.39 7.43 -6.08
N VAL A 72 5.08 8.55 -5.91
CA VAL A 72 5.33 9.56 -6.95
C VAL A 72 6.83 9.71 -7.16
N GLU A 73 7.20 10.22 -8.33
CA GLU A 73 8.59 10.58 -8.58
C GLU A 73 8.97 11.83 -7.77
N PRO A 74 10.23 11.94 -7.33
CA PRO A 74 10.70 13.11 -6.57
C PRO A 74 10.62 14.43 -7.36
N LEU A 75 10.50 14.37 -8.68
CA LEU A 75 10.36 15.51 -9.58
C LEU A 75 8.89 15.79 -9.97
N SER A 76 7.92 15.14 -9.31
CA SER A 76 6.50 15.30 -9.64
C SER A 76 5.97 16.64 -9.14
N ASP A 77 5.13 17.29 -9.94
CA ASP A 77 4.40 18.50 -9.53
C ASP A 77 3.46 18.24 -8.35
N GLU A 78 3.23 19.25 -7.51
CA GLU A 78 2.25 19.21 -6.42
C GLU A 78 0.85 18.74 -6.86
N ILE A 79 0.44 19.09 -8.08
CA ILE A 79 -0.83 18.66 -8.66
C ILE A 79 -0.86 17.13 -8.78
N MET A 80 0.24 16.54 -9.23
CA MET A 80 0.38 15.09 -9.39
C MET A 80 0.45 14.39 -8.02
N ILE A 81 1.16 15.00 -7.06
CA ILE A 81 1.24 14.54 -5.66
C ILE A 81 -0.17 14.50 -5.04
N LYS A 82 -0.91 15.61 -5.09
CA LYS A 82 -2.29 15.70 -4.55
C LYS A 82 -3.23 14.72 -5.23
N LYS A 83 -3.12 14.53 -6.55
CA LYS A 83 -3.94 13.56 -7.29
C LYS A 83 -3.67 12.13 -6.85
N GLN A 84 -2.41 11.77 -6.67
CA GLN A 84 -2.01 10.44 -6.21
C GLN A 84 -2.36 10.23 -4.74
N TYR A 85 -2.20 11.25 -3.89
CA TYR A 85 -2.66 11.26 -2.51
C TYR A 85 -4.15 10.91 -2.39
N HIS A 86 -5.03 11.61 -3.13
CA HIS A 86 -6.47 11.33 -3.11
C HIS A 86 -6.78 9.88 -3.54
N LYS A 87 -6.04 9.36 -4.52
CA LYS A 87 -6.17 7.97 -4.97
C LYS A 87 -5.77 6.97 -3.88
N LEU A 88 -4.64 7.21 -3.19
CA LEU A 88 -4.19 6.37 -2.08
C LEU A 88 -5.15 6.44 -0.90
N VAL A 89 -5.62 7.64 -0.53
CA VAL A 89 -6.64 7.84 0.50
C VAL A 89 -7.90 7.03 0.21
N ALA A 90 -8.39 7.05 -1.03
CA ALA A 90 -9.56 6.27 -1.42
C ALA A 90 -9.32 4.75 -1.35
N LEU A 91 -8.10 4.29 -1.63
CA LEU A 91 -7.71 2.87 -1.55
C LEU A 91 -7.45 2.41 -0.10
N LEU A 92 -6.88 3.26 0.73
CA LEU A 92 -6.46 2.97 2.11
C LEU A 92 -7.53 3.31 3.14
N HIS A 93 -8.65 3.90 2.72
CA HIS A 93 -9.71 4.35 3.61
C HIS A 93 -10.20 3.20 4.51
N PRO A 94 -10.21 3.38 5.85
CA PRO A 94 -10.51 2.29 6.80
C PRO A 94 -11.95 1.75 6.65
N ASP A 95 -12.88 2.56 6.15
CA ASP A 95 -14.25 2.14 5.87
C ASP A 95 -14.34 1.03 4.79
N LYS A 96 -13.54 1.16 3.73
CA LYS A 96 -13.54 0.24 2.59
C LYS A 96 -12.44 -0.81 2.66
N ASN A 97 -11.42 -0.59 3.49
CA ASN A 97 -10.23 -1.40 3.52
C ASN A 97 -9.99 -1.96 4.93
N LYS A 98 -10.33 -3.24 5.13
CA LYS A 98 -10.18 -3.96 6.41
C LYS A 98 -8.80 -4.60 6.59
N ILE A 99 -7.84 -4.25 5.75
CA ILE A 99 -6.51 -4.84 5.75
C ILE A 99 -5.73 -4.35 6.98
N PRO A 100 -5.05 -5.24 7.72
CA PRO A 100 -4.18 -4.84 8.82
C PRO A 100 -3.05 -3.93 8.31
N GLY A 101 -2.88 -2.80 8.97
CA GLY A 101 -1.92 -1.78 8.56
C GLY A 101 -2.46 -0.77 7.54
N ALA A 102 -3.73 -0.87 7.09
CA ALA A 102 -4.34 0.15 6.23
C ALA A 102 -4.44 1.51 6.92
N GLU A 103 -4.85 1.56 8.20
CA GLU A 103 -4.86 2.80 8.98
C GLU A 103 -3.46 3.40 9.13
N ALA A 104 -2.46 2.56 9.41
CA ALA A 104 -1.07 3.00 9.55
C ALA A 104 -0.52 3.55 8.22
N ALA A 105 -0.80 2.87 7.10
CA ALA A 105 -0.45 3.35 5.76
C ALA A 105 -1.17 4.66 5.43
N PHE A 106 -2.44 4.78 5.80
CA PHE A 106 -3.22 6.01 5.61
C PHE A 106 -2.57 7.20 6.34
N LYS A 107 -2.21 7.01 7.62
CA LYS A 107 -1.52 8.04 8.41
C LYS A 107 -0.20 8.48 7.76
N LEU A 108 0.62 7.53 7.30
CA LEU A 108 1.88 7.82 6.59
C LEU A 108 1.65 8.64 5.31
N VAL A 109 0.61 8.32 4.53
CA VAL A 109 0.27 9.06 3.30
C VAL A 109 -0.20 10.48 3.59
N VAL A 110 -0.97 10.70 4.67
CA VAL A 110 -1.38 12.04 5.12
C VAL A 110 -0.18 12.86 5.57
N GLU A 111 0.70 12.27 6.37
CA GLU A 111 1.92 12.93 6.86
C GLU A 111 2.88 13.29 5.73
N ALA A 112 3.03 12.39 4.75
CA ALA A 112 3.79 12.65 3.53
C ALA A 112 3.22 13.84 2.75
N ASN A 113 1.90 13.89 2.56
CA ASN A 113 1.29 14.96 1.78
C ASN A 113 1.40 16.31 2.49
N ASN A 114 1.23 16.34 3.82
CA ASN A 114 1.43 17.55 4.61
C ASN A 114 2.88 18.03 4.51
N THR A 115 3.85 17.14 4.64
CA THR A 115 5.28 17.51 4.54
C THR A 115 5.68 17.98 3.14
N LEU A 116 5.03 17.45 2.10
CA LEU A 116 5.29 17.84 0.70
C LEU A 116 4.48 19.06 0.24
N SER A 117 3.48 19.49 1.02
CA SER A 117 2.64 20.66 0.71
C SER A 117 2.95 21.89 1.59
N ASP A 118 3.87 21.77 2.55
CA ASP A 118 4.37 22.85 3.41
C ASP A 118 5.56 23.55 2.73
#